data_AF-A0A538RUS0-F1
#
_entry.id   AF-A0A538RUS0-F1
#
_cell.length_a   1.000
_cell.length_b   1.000
_cell.length_c   1.000
_cell.angle_alpha   90.00
_cell.angle_beta   90.00
_cell.angle_gamma   90.00
#
_symmetry.space_group_name_H-M   'P 1'
#
loop_
_entity.id
_entity.type
_entity.pdbx_description
1 polymer ?
#
loop_
_entity_poly.entity_id
_entity_poly.type
_entity_poly.pdbx_seq_one_letter_code
_entity_poly.pdbx_strand_id
1 'polypeptide(L)'
;MPDPTTFPEEHVSAPATYRRLSLFAVASLVLAVAFTAGGLVAWAWCLRQRAPLLLPIWIQAAPVLAGLLALIALFLIRRAEGTLAGRGVAVWGFWLSVVSGLVYWAYLSATYTAIKLEAEHFVLGWFDKIKAGELAQAFLEAQTPSRRAKIDPSDENKFNDTFKGRPRSRWPEESISKMPLDMFRGNGIVRLVDQCPNVQIKPLDLKEWEYSAGRYQLNRLYQVSNDEGVYLVSVTVAGSEATNEEFQGRQWQILLGPGSDTKTLHAEMTPLGKKLEELRGQSRQFVEQWSGKLPNDLAGAYAETVDPGERAELELKISLPPLGAILAAPPADGVLSWPMAACRLALDQRRLHIRELLRRSHLVHTDELHAPSDQSRAVALAGVESAFGGPKGGAALMSVKFKEGKSIRHWEYVNNRLRISHDVQLLFAKPGPKGRPMLYPVEATLTAESDPGPGPLESRRAGILWRVARLDLTYAGEMDSAIVLRGKKPPPGLMQQFEGRAEGQTPAEPPGRPKER
;
A
#
# COMPACT_ATOMS: atom_id res chain seq x y z
N MET A 1 112.08 6.30 8.72
CA MET A 1 111.75 7.44 9.62
C MET A 1 110.26 7.69 9.49
N PRO A 2 109.49 7.65 10.58
CA PRO A 2 108.04 7.90 10.59
C PRO A 2 107.75 9.41 10.51
N ASP A 3 106.67 9.75 9.79
CA ASP A 3 106.22 11.11 9.48
C ASP A 3 105.48 11.74 10.68
N PRO A 4 105.98 12.83 11.30
CA PRO A 4 105.46 13.36 12.56
C PRO A 4 104.26 14.32 12.44
N THR A 5 103.47 14.30 11.37
CA THR A 5 102.39 15.29 11.15
C THR A 5 101.02 14.70 10.82
N THR A 6 100.50 13.82 11.65
CA THR A 6 99.05 13.55 11.72
C THR A 6 98.58 13.80 13.15
N PHE A 7 98.29 15.06 13.48
CA PHE A 7 97.41 15.35 14.61
C PHE A 7 96.03 14.80 14.26
N PRO A 8 95.34 14.09 15.16
CA PRO A 8 93.94 13.76 14.93
C PRO A 8 93.21 15.08 14.68
N GLU A 9 92.57 15.21 13.52
CA GLU A 9 91.61 16.29 13.29
C GLU A 9 90.55 16.15 14.39
N GLU A 10 90.69 16.96 15.44
CA GLU A 10 89.67 17.13 16.44
C GLU A 10 88.48 17.69 15.66
N HIS A 11 87.52 16.82 15.33
CA HIS A 11 86.30 17.19 14.65
C HIS A 11 85.53 18.14 15.55
N VAL A 12 85.89 19.42 15.51
CA VAL A 12 85.17 20.51 16.16
C VAL A 12 83.81 20.52 15.50
N SER A 13 82.86 19.88 16.17
CA SER A 13 81.47 19.83 15.75
C SER A 13 81.00 21.27 15.63
N ALA A 14 80.62 21.70 14.43
CA ALA A 14 80.19 23.06 14.18
C ALA A 14 79.14 23.47 15.24
N PRO A 15 79.25 24.68 15.84
CA PRO A 15 78.41 25.08 16.94
C PRO A 15 76.94 24.93 16.56
N ALA A 16 76.19 24.19 17.37
CA ALA A 16 74.78 23.91 17.17
C ALA A 16 73.99 25.24 17.10
N THR A 17 73.73 25.71 15.89
CA THR A 17 73.01 26.96 15.67
C THR A 17 71.52 26.72 15.91
N TYR A 18 70.95 27.36 16.92
CA TYR A 18 69.52 27.26 17.21
C TYR A 18 68.69 27.78 16.03
N ARG A 19 67.80 26.94 15.48
CA ARG A 19 66.87 27.29 14.41
C ARG A 19 65.45 27.24 14.95
N ARG A 20 64.67 28.30 14.70
CA ARG A 20 63.28 28.36 15.13
C ARG A 20 62.45 27.31 14.37
N LEU A 21 61.63 26.55 15.10
CA LEU A 21 60.73 25.57 14.50
C LEU A 21 59.51 26.28 13.91
N SER A 22 59.16 25.97 12.66
CA SER A 22 57.96 26.53 12.03
C SER A 22 56.70 26.09 12.78
N LEU A 23 55.93 27.05 13.32
CA LEU A 23 54.67 26.77 14.03
C LEU A 23 53.65 26.09 13.11
N PHE A 24 53.63 26.42 11.82
CA PHE A 24 52.77 25.77 10.83
C PHE A 24 53.11 24.30 10.65
N ALA A 25 54.40 23.93 10.69
CA ALA A 25 54.82 22.54 10.60
C ALA A 25 54.30 21.74 11.80
N VAL A 26 54.48 22.28 13.02
CA VAL A 26 53.98 21.65 14.25
C VAL A 26 52.46 21.53 14.22
N ALA A 27 51.75 22.60 13.90
CA ALA A 27 50.28 22.60 13.81
C ALA A 27 49.77 21.57 12.81
N SER A 28 50.41 21.46 11.63
CA SER A 28 50.06 20.47 10.62
C SER A 28 50.23 19.03 11.11
N LEU A 29 51.34 18.74 11.80
CA LEU A 29 51.60 17.41 12.35
C LEU A 29 50.60 17.08 13.47
N VAL A 30 50.36 18.01 14.39
CA VAL A 30 49.40 17.83 15.49
C VAL A 30 48.01 17.55 14.95
N LEU A 31 47.55 18.31 13.94
CA LEU A 31 46.23 18.11 13.34
C LEU A 31 46.14 16.78 12.59
N ALA A 32 47.18 16.40 11.84
CA ALA A 32 47.23 15.12 11.13
C ALA A 32 47.25 13.91 12.09
N VAL A 33 48.03 13.99 13.17
CA VAL A 33 48.10 12.97 14.23
C VAL A 33 46.77 12.87 14.96
N ALA A 34 46.16 14.01 15.33
CA ALA A 34 44.86 14.03 16.01
C ALA A 34 43.76 13.40 15.15
N PHE A 35 43.70 13.74 13.85
CA PHE A 35 42.76 13.13 12.92
C PHE A 35 42.99 11.62 12.77
N THR A 36 44.25 11.21 12.60
CA THR A 36 44.59 9.78 12.39
C THR A 36 44.32 8.95 13.64
N ALA A 37 44.83 9.37 14.80
CA ALA A 37 44.65 8.65 16.05
C ALA A 37 43.17 8.67 16.50
N GLY A 38 42.50 9.81 16.40
CA GLY A 38 41.07 9.94 16.69
C GLY A 38 40.22 9.08 15.75
N GLY A 39 40.55 9.06 14.45
CA GLY A 39 39.91 8.21 13.45
C GLY A 39 40.09 6.72 13.74
N LEU A 40 41.27 6.28 14.16
CA LEU A 40 41.53 4.88 14.54
C LEU A 40 40.75 4.47 15.80
N VAL A 41 40.70 5.33 16.82
CA VAL A 41 39.90 5.08 18.03
C VAL A 41 38.41 5.01 17.69
N ALA A 42 37.91 5.97 16.91
CA ALA A 42 36.52 5.99 16.47
C ALA A 42 36.18 4.77 15.60
N TRP A 43 37.09 4.35 14.71
CA TRP A 43 36.93 3.14 13.90
C TRP A 43 36.85 1.88 14.76
N ALA A 44 37.74 1.71 15.74
CA ALA A 44 37.69 0.57 16.67
C ALA A 44 36.38 0.55 17.48
N TRP A 45 35.88 1.72 17.89
CA TRP A 45 34.59 1.85 18.55
C TRP A 45 33.41 1.49 17.63
N CYS A 46 33.41 2.00 16.40
CA CYS A 46 32.43 1.69 15.36
C CYS A 46 32.39 0.19 15.01
N LEU A 47 33.54 -0.46 14.90
CA LEU A 47 33.63 -1.91 14.70
C LEU A 47 32.98 -2.69 15.83
N ARG A 48 33.20 -2.26 17.08
CA ARG A 48 32.55 -2.88 18.25
C ARG A 48 31.03 -2.73 18.21
N GLN A 49 30.53 -1.60 17.72
CA GLN A 49 29.09 -1.33 17.60
C GLN A 49 28.47 -1.86 16.30
N ARG A 50 29.28 -2.40 15.37
CA ARG A 50 28.86 -2.72 14.00
C ARG A 50 28.18 -1.52 13.31
N ALA A 51 28.71 -0.32 13.55
CA ALA A 51 28.23 0.94 12.98
C ALA A 51 29.23 1.49 11.95
N PRO A 52 28.78 2.20 10.91
CA PRO A 52 29.68 2.88 9.99
C PRO A 52 30.37 4.07 10.68
N LEU A 53 31.62 4.34 10.32
CA LEU A 53 32.32 5.55 10.76
C LEU A 53 31.94 6.73 9.86
N LEU A 54 30.92 7.49 10.26
CA LEU A 54 30.48 8.68 9.55
C LEU A 54 30.89 9.93 10.32
N LEU A 55 32.03 10.50 9.96
CA LEU A 55 32.49 11.76 10.55
C LEU A 55 31.68 12.94 9.99
N PRO A 56 31.29 13.92 10.81
CA PRO A 56 30.74 15.19 10.34
C PRO A 56 31.65 15.86 9.29
N ILE A 57 31.07 16.55 8.32
CA ILE A 57 31.78 17.18 7.18
C ILE A 57 32.97 18.05 7.65
N TRP A 58 32.81 18.79 8.75
CA TRP A 58 33.87 19.66 9.28
C TRP A 58 35.07 18.88 9.83
N ILE A 59 34.87 17.67 10.38
CA ILE A 59 35.98 16.79 10.78
C ILE A 59 36.68 16.23 9.53
N GLN A 60 35.93 15.93 8.48
CA GLN A 60 36.50 15.46 7.21
C GLN A 60 37.39 16.51 6.52
N ALA A 61 37.20 17.80 6.83
CA ALA A 61 38.06 18.88 6.34
C ALA A 61 39.43 18.94 7.05
N ALA A 62 39.59 18.30 8.23
CA ALA A 62 40.82 18.33 9.00
C ALA A 62 42.08 17.84 8.24
N PRO A 63 42.08 16.70 7.51
CA PRO A 63 43.24 16.28 6.72
C PRO A 63 43.60 17.27 5.61
N VAL A 64 42.60 17.93 4.99
CA VAL A 64 42.85 18.98 3.99
C VAL A 64 43.54 20.17 4.64
N LEU A 65 43.02 20.66 5.77
CA LEU A 65 43.60 21.77 6.51
C LEU A 65 45.03 21.45 6.99
N ALA A 66 45.26 20.24 7.50
CA ALA A 66 46.59 19.79 7.90
C ALA A 66 47.56 19.75 6.71
N GLY A 67 47.11 19.24 5.55
CA GLY A 67 47.89 19.24 4.31
C GLY A 67 48.24 20.65 3.84
N LEU A 68 47.28 21.58 3.85
CA LEU A 68 47.50 22.98 3.50
C LEU A 68 48.50 23.67 4.43
N LEU A 69 48.37 23.47 5.76
CA LEU A 69 49.32 24.01 6.74
C LEU A 69 50.73 23.47 6.53
N ALA A 70 50.86 22.18 6.20
CA ALA A 70 52.15 21.57 5.90
C ALA A 70 52.77 22.15 4.62
N LEU A 71 51.99 22.38 3.56
CA LEU A 71 52.46 23.02 2.33
C LEU A 71 52.93 24.47 2.57
N ILE A 72 52.16 25.24 3.36
CA ILE A 72 52.56 26.60 3.76
C ILE A 72 53.88 26.55 4.53
N ALA A 73 54.02 25.61 5.48
CA ALA A 73 55.25 25.44 6.23
C ALA A 73 56.45 25.10 5.33
N LEU A 74 56.29 24.18 4.36
CA LEU A 74 57.33 23.81 3.42
C LEU A 74 57.75 24.99 2.54
N PHE A 75 56.80 25.82 2.11
CA PHE A 75 57.08 27.01 1.32
C PHE A 75 57.84 28.07 2.13
N LEU A 76 57.41 28.32 3.37
CA LEU A 76 58.10 29.25 4.27
C LEU A 76 59.52 28.78 4.61
N ILE A 77 59.69 27.49 4.93
CA ILE A 77 61.02 26.91 5.22
C ILE A 77 61.94 27.00 4.01
N ARG A 78 61.42 26.77 2.79
CA ARG A 78 62.20 26.90 1.56
C ARG A 78 62.66 28.33 1.29
N ARG A 79 61.82 29.33 1.60
CA ARG A 79 62.15 30.76 1.47
C ARG A 79 63.07 31.29 2.58
N ALA A 80 63.13 30.61 3.72
CA ALA A 80 63.81 31.10 4.92
C ALA A 80 65.33 30.87 4.95
N GLU A 81 65.96 30.42 3.86
CA GLU A 81 67.43 30.29 3.71
C GLU A 81 68.15 29.63 4.91
N GLY A 82 67.50 28.65 5.57
CA GLY A 82 68.07 27.93 6.70
C GLY A 82 67.82 28.54 8.09
N THR A 83 67.09 29.66 8.19
CA THR A 83 66.70 30.26 9.49
C THR A 83 65.55 29.51 10.19
N LEU A 84 64.71 28.79 9.44
CA LEU A 84 63.63 27.95 9.96
C LEU A 84 63.96 26.47 9.83
N ALA A 85 63.74 25.72 10.92
CA ALA A 85 63.78 24.26 10.94
C ALA A 85 62.36 23.67 10.88
N GLY A 86 62.27 22.34 10.71
CA GLY A 86 61.00 21.60 10.72
C GLY A 86 60.55 21.05 9.37
N ARG A 87 61.44 21.00 8.36
CA ARG A 87 61.10 20.40 7.05
C ARG A 87 60.62 18.96 7.20
N GLY A 88 61.32 18.15 7.99
CA GLY A 88 60.93 16.75 8.25
C GLY A 88 59.54 16.66 8.90
N VAL A 89 59.26 17.50 9.90
CA VAL A 89 57.96 17.57 10.58
C VAL A 89 56.83 17.94 9.61
N ALA A 90 57.05 18.93 8.75
CA ALA A 90 56.07 19.32 7.74
C ALA A 90 55.85 18.22 6.67
N VAL A 91 56.90 17.54 6.22
CA VAL A 91 56.78 16.41 5.27
C VAL A 91 55.98 15.26 5.89
N TRP A 92 56.27 14.89 7.15
CA TRP A 92 55.49 13.86 7.86
C TRP A 92 54.05 14.29 8.08
N GLY A 93 53.81 15.53 8.51
CA GLY A 93 52.46 16.07 8.67
C GLY A 93 51.65 16.05 7.37
N PHE A 94 52.28 16.40 6.25
CA PHE A 94 51.69 16.34 4.91
C PHE A 94 51.34 14.90 4.50
N TRP A 95 52.29 13.97 4.57
CA TRP A 95 52.04 12.60 4.16
C TRP A 95 51.00 11.92 5.04
N LEU A 96 51.06 12.15 6.35
CA LEU A 96 50.08 11.60 7.28
C LEU A 96 48.66 12.12 6.99
N SER A 97 48.51 13.41 6.70
CA SER A 97 47.20 13.98 6.37
C SER A 97 46.65 13.49 5.02
N VAL A 98 47.51 13.39 4.00
CA VAL A 98 47.12 12.88 2.67
C VAL A 98 46.71 11.42 2.76
N VAL A 99 47.53 10.56 3.38
CA VAL A 99 47.25 9.12 3.48
C VAL A 99 45.99 8.88 4.31
N SER A 100 45.88 9.49 5.50
CA SER A 100 44.69 9.32 6.36
C SER A 100 43.41 9.84 5.70
N GLY A 101 43.46 11.00 5.05
CA GLY A 101 42.33 11.57 4.32
C GLY A 101 41.89 10.68 3.16
N LEU A 102 42.83 10.22 2.33
CA LEU A 102 42.53 9.32 1.20
C LEU A 102 41.97 7.97 1.67
N VAL A 103 42.53 7.37 2.72
CA VAL A 103 42.01 6.12 3.28
C VAL A 103 40.59 6.29 3.79
N TYR A 104 40.31 7.38 4.52
CA TYR A 104 38.96 7.65 5.01
C TYR A 104 37.95 7.90 3.88
N TRP A 105 38.29 8.70 2.85
CA TRP A 105 37.39 8.92 1.72
C TRP A 105 37.22 7.67 0.83
N ALA A 106 38.25 6.84 0.68
CA ALA A 106 38.13 5.54 0.02
C ALA A 106 37.16 4.63 0.79
N TYR A 107 37.27 4.57 2.12
CA TYR A 107 36.31 3.86 2.96
C TYR A 107 34.88 4.41 2.83
N LEU A 108 34.70 5.73 2.89
CA LEU A 108 33.40 6.37 2.80
C LEU A 108 32.73 6.12 1.45
N SER A 109 33.49 6.27 0.35
CA SER A 109 33.00 6.02 -1.01
C SER A 109 32.65 4.54 -1.24
N ALA A 110 33.48 3.61 -0.76
CA ALA A 110 33.19 2.18 -0.84
C ALA A 110 31.90 1.83 -0.06
N THR A 111 31.77 2.35 1.17
CA THR A 111 30.59 2.13 2.02
C THR A 111 29.33 2.68 1.37
N TYR A 112 29.39 3.92 0.86
CA TYR A 112 28.26 4.55 0.16
C TYR A 112 27.83 3.77 -1.08
N THR A 113 28.78 3.38 -1.94
CA THR A 113 28.49 2.60 -3.14
C THR A 113 27.91 1.23 -2.80
N ALA A 114 28.47 0.54 -1.80
CA ALA A 114 27.96 -0.76 -1.36
C ALA A 114 26.51 -0.66 -0.86
N ILE A 115 26.22 0.30 0.03
CA ILE A 115 24.86 0.53 0.54
C ILE A 115 23.90 0.88 -0.60
N LYS A 116 24.33 1.76 -1.54
CA LYS A 116 23.51 2.16 -2.70
C LYS A 116 23.15 0.95 -3.56
N LEU A 117 24.13 0.11 -3.91
CA LEU A 117 23.94 -1.08 -4.75
C LEU A 117 23.09 -2.15 -4.06
N GLU A 118 23.34 -2.44 -2.78
CA GLU A 118 22.55 -3.40 -1.99
C GLU A 118 21.08 -2.97 -1.91
N ALA A 119 20.83 -1.70 -1.60
CA ALA A 119 19.49 -1.15 -1.52
C ALA A 119 18.78 -1.17 -2.89
N GLU A 120 19.50 -0.90 -3.97
CA GLU A 120 18.97 -0.98 -5.34
C GLU A 120 18.51 -2.38 -5.68
N HIS A 121 19.40 -3.35 -5.47
CA HIS A 121 19.14 -4.75 -5.78
C HIS A 121 17.95 -5.27 -4.98
N PHE A 122 17.86 -4.89 -3.70
CA PHE A 122 16.72 -5.23 -2.85
C PHE A 122 15.40 -4.65 -3.35
N VAL A 123 15.35 -3.36 -3.70
CA VAL A 123 14.10 -2.73 -4.17
C VAL A 123 13.68 -3.26 -5.54
N LEU A 124 14.62 -3.49 -6.45
CA LEU A 124 14.32 -4.10 -7.75
C LEU A 124 13.78 -5.53 -7.57
N GLY A 125 14.39 -6.33 -6.68
CA GLY A 125 13.87 -7.66 -6.34
C GLY A 125 12.48 -7.63 -5.73
N TRP A 126 12.18 -6.64 -4.88
CA TRP A 126 10.82 -6.44 -4.35
C TRP A 126 9.81 -6.11 -5.45
N PHE A 127 10.18 -5.23 -6.38
CA PHE A 127 9.32 -4.92 -7.52
C PHE A 127 9.09 -6.13 -8.42
N ASP A 128 10.12 -6.95 -8.66
CA ASP A 128 9.99 -8.18 -9.45
C ASP A 128 9.04 -9.19 -8.79
N LYS A 129 9.05 -9.29 -7.45
CA LYS A 129 8.06 -10.09 -6.70
C LYS A 129 6.64 -9.57 -6.88
N ILE A 130 6.43 -8.25 -6.92
CA ILE A 130 5.11 -7.67 -7.20
C ILE A 130 4.68 -8.01 -8.63
N LYS A 131 5.57 -7.86 -9.62
CA LYS A 131 5.28 -8.24 -11.02
C LYS A 131 4.94 -9.72 -11.17
N ALA A 132 5.58 -10.58 -10.38
CA ALA A 132 5.31 -12.01 -10.35
C ALA A 132 3.99 -12.39 -9.63
N GLY A 133 3.27 -11.43 -9.05
CA GLY A 133 2.07 -11.69 -8.24
C GLY A 133 2.37 -12.27 -6.85
N GLU A 134 3.64 -12.33 -6.43
CA GLU A 134 4.10 -12.83 -5.13
C GLU A 134 3.90 -11.77 -4.02
N LEU A 135 2.71 -11.18 -3.95
CA LEU A 135 2.38 -10.06 -3.07
C LEU A 135 2.62 -10.37 -1.59
N ALA A 136 2.47 -11.63 -1.17
CA ALA A 136 2.74 -12.05 0.22
C ALA A 136 4.22 -11.90 0.58
N GLN A 137 5.13 -12.31 -0.31
CA GLN A 137 6.57 -12.16 -0.10
C GLN A 137 7.01 -10.69 -0.16
N ALA A 138 6.50 -9.94 -1.14
CA ALA A 138 6.75 -8.51 -1.26
C ALA A 138 6.25 -7.75 -0.01
N PHE A 139 5.12 -8.18 0.57
CA PHE A 139 4.61 -7.63 1.82
C PHE A 139 5.52 -7.94 3.03
N LEU A 140 6.08 -9.15 3.11
CA LEU A 140 7.05 -9.50 4.17
C LEU A 140 8.31 -8.63 4.12
N GLU A 141 8.73 -8.20 2.94
CA GLU A 141 9.85 -7.26 2.76
C GLU A 141 9.54 -5.84 3.22
N ALA A 142 8.25 -5.49 3.39
CA ALA A 142 7.85 -4.26 4.05
C ALA A 142 7.73 -4.40 5.58
N GLN A 143 7.90 -5.61 6.13
CA GLN A 143 7.92 -5.86 7.57
C GLN A 143 9.33 -5.76 8.14
N THR A 144 9.43 -5.59 9.46
CA THR A 144 10.72 -5.59 10.15
C THR A 144 11.44 -6.93 9.98
N PRO A 145 12.77 -6.95 9.79
CA PRO A 145 13.57 -8.18 9.66
C PRO A 145 13.25 -9.25 10.71
N SER A 146 13.16 -8.86 11.98
CA SER A 146 12.83 -9.76 13.10
C SER A 146 11.43 -10.37 13.01
N ARG A 147 10.46 -9.69 12.37
CA ARG A 147 9.11 -10.23 12.15
C ARG A 147 9.08 -11.13 10.92
N ARG A 148 9.77 -10.75 9.85
CA ARG A 148 9.89 -11.54 8.62
C ARG A 148 10.50 -12.91 8.88
N ALA A 149 11.56 -12.99 9.69
CA ALA A 149 12.26 -14.25 9.98
C ALA A 149 11.39 -15.34 10.65
N LYS A 150 10.25 -14.98 11.25
CA LYS A 150 9.38 -15.92 11.99
C LYS A 150 8.24 -16.49 11.16
N ILE A 151 8.07 -16.03 9.92
CA ILE A 151 6.88 -16.29 9.12
C ILE A 151 7.31 -16.91 7.80
N ASP A 152 6.83 -18.12 7.55
CA ASP A 152 7.01 -18.78 6.26
C ASP A 152 5.97 -18.21 5.28
N PRO A 153 6.37 -17.64 4.14
CA PRO A 153 5.43 -17.15 3.12
C PRO A 153 4.63 -18.27 2.45
N SER A 154 5.10 -19.53 2.49
CA SER A 154 4.42 -20.66 1.86
C SER A 154 3.23 -21.20 2.68
N ASP A 155 3.21 -20.94 3.99
CA ASP A 155 2.09 -21.29 4.86
C ASP A 155 1.02 -20.18 4.81
N GLU A 156 0.17 -20.24 3.78
CA GLU A 156 -0.87 -19.24 3.52
C GLU A 156 -1.82 -19.06 4.71
N ASN A 157 -2.15 -20.13 5.43
CA ASN A 157 -3.05 -20.08 6.57
C ASN A 157 -2.43 -19.26 7.71
N LYS A 158 -1.20 -19.60 8.10
CA LYS A 158 -0.48 -18.86 9.17
C LYS A 158 -0.18 -17.42 8.77
N PHE A 159 0.14 -17.19 7.50
CA PHE A 159 0.34 -15.84 6.95
C PHE A 159 -0.93 -15.00 7.06
N ASN A 160 -2.06 -15.55 6.60
CA ASN A 160 -3.36 -14.91 6.66
C ASN A 160 -3.80 -14.64 8.10
N ASP A 161 -3.67 -15.62 9.00
CA ASP A 161 -3.98 -15.46 10.42
C ASP A 161 -3.15 -14.34 11.08
N THR A 162 -1.90 -14.19 10.67
CA THR A 162 -0.98 -13.20 11.25
C THR A 162 -1.23 -11.78 10.72
N PHE A 163 -1.55 -11.63 9.43
CA PHE A 163 -1.52 -10.33 8.75
C PHE A 163 -2.84 -9.84 8.19
N LYS A 164 -3.76 -10.73 7.81
CA LYS A 164 -5.16 -10.34 7.67
C LYS A 164 -5.68 -10.04 9.07
N GLY A 165 -5.36 -10.89 10.04
CA GLY A 165 -5.70 -10.65 11.43
C GLY A 165 -7.22 -10.65 11.64
N ARG A 166 -7.62 -10.91 12.88
CA ARG A 166 -9.01 -10.71 13.29
C ARG A 166 -9.20 -9.20 13.52
N PRO A 167 -10.27 -8.56 13.02
CA PRO A 167 -10.54 -7.15 13.32
C PRO A 167 -10.49 -6.94 14.85
N ARG A 168 -9.41 -6.32 15.35
CA ARG A 168 -9.13 -6.22 16.79
C ARG A 168 -9.98 -5.14 17.48
N SER A 169 -10.59 -4.23 16.72
CA SER A 169 -11.48 -3.22 17.29
C SER A 169 -12.92 -3.75 17.30
N ARG A 170 -13.52 -3.76 18.49
CA ARG A 170 -14.96 -3.95 18.71
C ARG A 170 -15.81 -2.81 18.11
N TRP A 171 -15.17 -1.78 17.55
CA TRP A 171 -15.80 -0.56 17.07
C TRP A 171 -15.29 -0.21 15.66
N PRO A 172 -16.17 -0.03 14.66
CA PRO A 172 -15.78 0.12 13.25
C PRO A 172 -15.58 1.56 12.80
N GLU A 173 -16.03 2.56 13.58
CA GLU A 173 -16.07 3.94 13.10
C GLU A 173 -14.75 4.70 13.32
N GLU A 174 -13.88 4.23 14.22
CA GLU A 174 -12.68 4.99 14.65
C GLU A 174 -11.34 4.31 14.36
N SER A 175 -11.34 3.04 13.95
CA SER A 175 -10.28 2.50 13.08
C SER A 175 -10.68 1.13 12.58
N ILE A 176 -11.24 1.07 11.38
CA ILE A 176 -10.84 0.01 10.45
C ILE A 176 -9.36 0.30 10.20
N SER A 177 -8.50 -0.07 11.16
CA SER A 177 -7.07 -0.14 10.94
C SER A 177 -6.95 -1.17 9.83
N LYS A 178 -6.91 -0.67 8.58
CA LYS A 178 -6.80 -1.50 7.39
C LYS A 178 -5.74 -2.55 7.70
N MET A 179 -6.08 -3.81 7.49
CA MET A 179 -5.17 -4.91 7.77
C MET A 179 -3.83 -4.57 7.09
N PRO A 180 -2.67 -4.77 7.74
CA PRO A 180 -1.39 -4.36 7.16
C PRO A 180 -1.20 -4.84 5.71
N LEU A 181 -1.68 -6.04 5.39
CA LEU A 181 -1.67 -6.59 4.05
C LEU A 181 -2.58 -5.83 3.06
N ASP A 182 -3.78 -5.43 3.49
CA ASP A 182 -4.69 -4.63 2.67
C ASP A 182 -4.18 -3.21 2.47
N MET A 183 -3.51 -2.63 3.47
CA MET A 183 -2.82 -1.35 3.31
C MET A 183 -1.71 -1.44 2.27
N PHE A 184 -0.96 -2.54 2.29
CA PHE A 184 0.09 -2.81 1.33
C PHE A 184 -0.47 -2.97 -0.08
N ARG A 185 -1.49 -3.82 -0.26
CA ARG A 185 -2.19 -4.00 -1.54
C ARG A 185 -2.86 -2.73 -2.03
N GLY A 186 -3.33 -1.88 -1.12
CA GLY A 186 -3.91 -0.58 -1.42
C GLY A 186 -2.89 0.52 -1.70
N ASN A 187 -1.60 0.29 -1.46
CA ASN A 187 -0.56 1.26 -1.71
C ASN A 187 -0.45 1.56 -3.21
N GLY A 188 -0.44 2.84 -3.59
CA GLY A 188 -0.45 3.26 -4.99
C GLY A 188 0.71 2.70 -5.82
N ILE A 189 1.88 2.50 -5.20
CA ILE A 189 3.07 1.97 -5.88
C ILE A 189 2.91 0.48 -6.15
N VAL A 190 2.48 -0.28 -5.15
CA VAL A 190 2.24 -1.74 -5.30
C VAL A 190 1.22 -1.96 -6.39
N ARG A 191 0.12 -1.21 -6.37
CA ARG A 191 -0.93 -1.28 -7.38
C ARG A 191 -0.46 -0.89 -8.77
N LEU A 192 0.34 0.16 -8.88
CA LEU A 192 0.87 0.58 -10.18
C LEU A 192 1.64 -0.55 -10.88
N VAL A 193 2.35 -1.37 -10.10
CA VAL A 193 3.16 -2.48 -10.61
C VAL A 193 2.34 -3.75 -10.80
N ASP A 194 1.44 -4.07 -9.85
CA ASP A 194 0.60 -5.28 -9.87
C ASP A 194 -0.45 -5.25 -11.02
N GLN A 195 -0.95 -4.07 -11.38
CA GLN A 195 -2.06 -3.92 -12.33
C GLN A 195 -1.67 -3.99 -13.80
N CYS A 196 -0.38 -3.85 -14.09
CA CYS A 196 0.12 -3.75 -15.46
C CYS A 196 1.13 -4.87 -15.71
N PRO A 197 0.90 -5.77 -16.68
CA PRO A 197 1.87 -6.82 -16.98
C PRO A 197 3.17 -6.24 -17.57
N ASN A 198 3.08 -5.14 -18.31
CA ASN A 198 4.18 -4.52 -19.03
C ASN A 198 4.80 -3.34 -18.25
N VAL A 199 5.26 -3.59 -17.02
CA VAL A 199 5.86 -2.54 -16.18
C VAL A 199 7.38 -2.52 -16.31
N GLN A 200 7.91 -1.39 -16.78
CA GLN A 200 9.34 -1.11 -16.80
C GLN A 200 9.72 -0.23 -15.60
N ILE A 201 10.75 -0.65 -14.87
CA ILE A 201 11.20 0.06 -13.67
C ILE A 201 12.66 0.41 -13.89
N LYS A 202 12.95 1.71 -13.90
CA LYS A 202 14.31 2.23 -14.04
C LYS A 202 14.73 2.88 -12.74
N PRO A 203 15.82 2.41 -12.10
CA PRO A 203 16.40 3.13 -10.97
C PRO A 203 16.90 4.48 -11.47
N LEU A 204 16.55 5.54 -10.75
CA LEU A 204 17.12 6.86 -10.92
C LEU A 204 18.14 7.10 -9.80
N ASP A 205 18.38 8.36 -9.47
CA ASP A 205 19.38 8.72 -8.46
C ASP A 205 18.90 8.47 -7.02
N LEU A 206 19.89 8.39 -6.12
CA LEU A 206 19.67 8.42 -4.69
C LEU A 206 19.35 9.87 -4.32
N LYS A 207 18.15 10.11 -3.77
CA LYS A 207 17.79 11.44 -3.29
C LYS A 207 18.62 11.78 -2.05
N GLU A 208 18.46 10.95 -1.02
CA GLU A 208 19.06 11.16 0.30
C GLU A 208 19.33 9.81 0.97
N TRP A 209 20.35 9.78 1.82
CA TRP A 209 20.53 8.69 2.78
C TRP A 209 20.95 9.25 4.12
N GLU A 210 20.51 8.58 5.17
CA GLU A 210 20.81 8.92 6.55
C GLU A 210 21.15 7.64 7.31
N TYR A 211 22.03 7.75 8.30
CA TYR A 211 22.24 6.70 9.28
C TYR A 211 21.74 7.20 10.63
N SER A 212 20.60 6.68 11.09
CA SER A 212 19.96 7.08 12.34
C SER A 212 19.55 5.86 13.16
N ALA A 213 19.76 5.93 14.48
CA ALA A 213 19.39 4.89 15.44
C ALA A 213 19.81 3.45 15.05
N GLY A 214 21.03 3.29 14.49
CA GLY A 214 21.56 1.98 14.10
C GLY A 214 20.99 1.44 12.79
N ARG A 215 20.36 2.28 11.97
CA ARG A 215 19.76 1.88 10.70
C ARG A 215 20.17 2.84 9.60
N TYR A 216 20.44 2.29 8.43
CA TYR A 216 20.54 3.06 7.21
C TYR A 216 19.13 3.34 6.71
N GLN A 217 18.80 4.57 6.40
CA GLN A 217 17.56 4.94 5.72
C GLN A 217 17.93 5.59 4.40
N LEU A 218 17.47 5.03 3.30
CA LEU A 218 17.73 5.54 1.96
C LEU A 218 16.43 5.86 1.27
N ASN A 219 16.36 7.04 0.66
CA ASN A 219 15.26 7.43 -0.20
C ASN A 219 15.74 7.44 -1.65
N ARG A 220 15.21 6.52 -2.46
CA ARG A 220 15.59 6.34 -3.87
C ARG A 220 14.43 6.66 -4.80
N LEU A 221 14.78 7.28 -5.92
CA LEU A 221 13.81 7.57 -6.99
C LEU A 221 13.82 6.45 -8.02
N TYR A 222 12.63 6.09 -8.48
CA TYR A 222 12.40 5.12 -9.53
C TYR A 222 11.45 5.70 -10.55
N GLN A 223 11.74 5.49 -11.82
CA GLN A 223 10.81 5.75 -12.91
C GLN A 223 10.08 4.45 -13.23
N VAL A 224 8.79 4.39 -12.91
CA VAL A 224 7.92 3.26 -13.24
C VAL A 224 7.12 3.66 -14.48
N SER A 225 7.32 2.95 -15.58
CA SER A 225 6.64 3.21 -16.86
C SER A 225 5.76 2.03 -17.22
N ASN A 226 4.52 2.29 -17.60
CA ASN A 226 3.56 1.31 -18.09
C ASN A 226 2.72 1.93 -19.24
N ASP A 227 1.73 1.19 -19.74
CA ASP A 227 0.88 1.65 -20.84
C ASP A 227 0.01 2.87 -20.45
N GLU A 228 -0.26 3.05 -19.15
CA GLU A 228 -1.06 4.17 -18.61
C GLU A 228 -0.25 5.44 -18.40
N GLY A 229 1.06 5.36 -18.18
CA GLY A 229 1.84 6.52 -17.80
C GLY A 229 3.28 6.24 -17.39
N VAL A 230 3.97 7.34 -17.13
CA VAL A 230 5.29 7.38 -16.53
C VAL A 230 5.16 8.01 -15.14
N TYR A 231 5.56 7.26 -14.12
CA TYR A 231 5.41 7.63 -12.73
C TYR A 231 6.78 7.74 -12.08
N LEU A 232 7.02 8.89 -11.44
CA LEU A 232 8.19 9.09 -10.61
C LEU A 232 7.85 8.70 -9.18
N VAL A 233 8.45 7.63 -8.70
CA VAL A 233 8.16 7.04 -7.39
C VAL A 233 9.38 7.20 -6.47
N SER A 234 9.16 7.71 -5.27
CA SER A 234 10.14 7.67 -4.18
C SER A 234 9.91 6.40 -3.38
N VAL A 235 10.94 5.61 -3.13
CA VAL A 235 10.89 4.43 -2.25
C VAL A 235 11.90 4.61 -1.14
N THR A 236 11.40 4.61 0.10
CA THR A 236 12.23 4.65 1.30
C THR A 236 12.49 3.23 1.77
N VAL A 237 13.76 2.86 1.87
CA VAL A 237 14.20 1.59 2.44
C VAL A 237 15.02 1.81 3.69
N ALA A 238 14.92 0.87 4.63
CA ALA A 238 15.75 0.86 5.82
C ALA A 238 16.58 -0.42 5.88
N GLY A 239 17.88 -0.28 6.06
CA GLY A 239 18.82 -1.37 6.29
C GLY A 239 19.18 -1.43 7.76
N SER A 240 18.91 -2.55 8.42
CA SER A 240 19.30 -2.77 9.81
C SER A 240 20.19 -3.99 9.94
N GLU A 241 21.17 -3.93 10.84
CA GLU A 241 22.00 -5.06 11.25
C GLU A 241 21.49 -5.59 12.60
N ALA A 242 21.57 -6.90 12.84
CA ALA A 242 21.04 -7.47 14.07
C ALA A 242 21.92 -7.09 15.27
N THR A 243 21.30 -6.50 16.30
CA THR A 243 21.99 -6.21 17.57
C THR A 243 22.24 -7.49 18.38
N ASN A 244 21.30 -8.44 18.35
CA ASN A 244 21.31 -9.66 19.18
C ASN A 244 21.43 -10.95 18.34
N GLU A 245 22.09 -10.88 17.18
CA GLU A 245 22.26 -12.03 16.27
C GLU A 245 20.93 -12.69 15.82
N GLU A 246 19.81 -11.98 15.93
CA GLU A 246 18.49 -12.45 15.46
C GLU A 246 18.48 -12.78 13.97
N PHE A 247 19.38 -12.15 13.21
CA PHE A 247 19.61 -12.43 11.80
C PHE A 247 21.07 -12.12 11.45
N GLN A 248 21.60 -12.80 10.42
CA GLN A 248 22.96 -12.57 9.94
C GLN A 248 22.97 -11.46 8.88
N GLY A 249 23.97 -10.59 9.00
CA GLY A 249 24.22 -9.50 8.05
C GLY A 249 23.21 -8.35 8.13
N ARG A 250 23.29 -7.46 7.14
CA ARG A 250 22.35 -6.36 6.96
C ARG A 250 21.11 -6.87 6.26
N GLN A 251 19.95 -6.56 6.82
CA GLN A 251 18.67 -6.86 6.21
C GLN A 251 17.93 -5.57 5.89
N TRP A 252 17.37 -5.54 4.67
CA TRP A 252 16.60 -4.43 4.16
C TRP A 252 15.10 -4.65 4.39
N GLN A 253 14.40 -3.53 4.60
CA GLN A 253 12.95 -3.43 4.67
C GLN A 253 12.45 -2.21 3.89
N ILE A 254 11.25 -2.29 3.35
CA ILE A 254 10.58 -1.15 2.69
C ILE A 254 9.65 -0.46 3.68
N LEU A 255 9.78 0.85 3.82
CA LEU A 255 8.94 1.63 4.70
C LEU A 255 7.71 2.13 3.93
N LEU A 256 6.52 1.64 4.28
CA LEU A 256 5.23 1.99 3.62
C LEU A 256 4.24 2.70 4.56
N GLY A 257 4.70 3.20 5.70
CA GLY A 257 3.87 3.79 6.75
C GLY A 257 3.83 5.32 6.75
N PRO A 258 2.99 5.91 7.61
CA PRO A 258 3.03 7.33 7.91
C PRO A 258 4.44 7.73 8.36
N GLY A 259 4.98 8.81 7.78
CA GLY A 259 6.35 9.27 8.04
C GLY A 259 7.42 8.67 7.13
N SER A 260 7.09 7.68 6.30
CA SER A 260 7.96 7.31 5.18
C SER A 260 7.76 8.28 4.01
N ASP A 261 8.81 8.53 3.26
CA ASP A 261 8.75 9.29 2.01
C ASP A 261 8.31 8.43 0.81
N THR A 262 7.91 7.18 1.05
CA THR A 262 7.52 6.26 -0.01
C THR A 262 6.18 6.67 -0.60
N LYS A 263 6.22 7.32 -1.77
CA LYS A 263 5.05 7.87 -2.46
C LYS A 263 5.34 8.12 -3.94
N THR A 264 4.27 8.20 -4.73
CA THR A 264 4.35 8.73 -6.09
C THR A 264 4.54 10.25 -6.02
N LEU A 265 5.65 10.76 -6.55
CA LEU A 265 5.98 12.19 -6.55
C LEU A 265 5.34 12.91 -7.73
N HIS A 266 5.41 12.29 -8.91
CA HIS A 266 4.91 12.85 -10.16
C HIS A 266 4.32 11.75 -11.03
N ALA A 267 3.30 12.07 -11.80
CA ALA A 267 2.61 11.14 -12.68
C ALA A 267 2.30 11.82 -14.01
N GLU A 268 2.91 11.33 -15.09
CA GLU A 268 2.65 11.75 -16.46
C GLU A 268 1.83 10.66 -17.14
N MET A 269 0.52 10.88 -17.21
CA MET A 269 -0.38 9.91 -17.85
C MET A 269 -0.28 10.00 -19.37
N THR A 270 -0.21 8.84 -20.03
CA THR A 270 -0.38 8.72 -21.47
C THR A 270 -1.81 9.11 -21.88
N PRO A 271 -2.09 9.39 -23.16
CA PRO A 271 -3.45 9.59 -23.64
C PRO A 271 -4.38 8.43 -23.25
N LEU A 272 -3.89 7.19 -23.36
CA LEU A 272 -4.59 5.98 -22.92
C LEU A 272 -4.86 6.00 -21.41
N GLY A 273 -3.88 6.32 -20.57
CA GLY A 273 -4.06 6.38 -19.12
C GLY A 273 -5.08 7.43 -18.68
N LYS A 274 -5.06 8.62 -19.30
CA LYS A 274 -6.08 9.67 -19.06
C LYS A 274 -7.46 9.17 -19.44
N LYS A 275 -7.59 8.49 -20.58
CA LYS A 275 -8.86 7.92 -21.03
C LYS A 275 -9.35 6.84 -20.08
N LEU A 276 -8.47 5.95 -19.63
CA LEU A 276 -8.80 4.94 -18.63
C LEU A 276 -9.22 5.57 -17.31
N GLU A 277 -8.54 6.61 -16.82
CA GLU A 277 -8.97 7.30 -15.58
C GLU A 277 -10.37 7.90 -15.71
N GLU A 278 -10.71 8.49 -16.86
CA GLU A 278 -12.06 8.97 -17.16
C GLU A 278 -13.09 7.81 -17.13
N LEU A 279 -12.80 6.71 -17.83
CA LEU A 279 -13.68 5.54 -17.90
C LEU A 279 -13.87 4.86 -16.54
N ARG A 280 -12.81 4.82 -15.73
CA ARG A 280 -12.85 4.36 -14.34
C ARG A 280 -13.77 5.22 -13.49
N GLY A 281 -13.73 6.54 -13.67
CA GLY A 281 -14.65 7.49 -13.03
C GLY A 281 -16.10 7.24 -13.42
N GLN A 282 -16.38 7.09 -14.72
CA GLN A 282 -17.72 6.80 -15.25
C GLN A 282 -18.25 5.45 -14.74
N SER A 283 -17.41 4.41 -14.79
CA SER A 283 -17.74 3.07 -14.30
C SER A 283 -18.06 3.08 -12.81
N ARG A 284 -17.27 3.80 -12.00
CA ARG A 284 -17.54 3.96 -10.57
C ARG A 284 -18.87 4.66 -10.32
N GLN A 285 -19.13 5.77 -11.01
CA GLN A 285 -20.39 6.51 -10.89
C GLN A 285 -21.59 5.63 -11.26
N PHE A 286 -21.46 4.83 -12.32
CA PHE A 286 -22.47 3.84 -12.71
C PHE A 286 -22.73 2.83 -11.59
N VAL A 287 -21.68 2.25 -11.01
CA VAL A 287 -21.83 1.27 -9.90
C VAL A 287 -22.45 1.90 -8.65
N GLU A 288 -22.10 3.15 -8.32
CA GLU A 288 -22.74 3.91 -7.24
C GLU A 288 -24.24 4.06 -7.50
N GLN A 289 -24.63 4.50 -8.71
CA GLN A 289 -26.04 4.64 -9.11
C GLN A 289 -26.80 3.31 -9.08
N TRP A 290 -26.23 2.26 -9.69
CA TRP A 290 -26.78 0.91 -9.69
C TRP A 290 -27.01 0.40 -8.27
N SER A 291 -26.01 0.57 -7.39
CA SER A 291 -26.11 0.11 -6.01
C SER A 291 -27.20 0.82 -5.20
N GLY A 292 -27.47 2.09 -5.51
CA GLY A 292 -28.57 2.86 -4.93
C GLY A 292 -29.96 2.39 -5.39
N LYS A 293 -30.05 1.70 -6.53
CA LYS A 293 -31.30 1.12 -7.04
C LYS A 293 -31.67 -0.19 -6.36
N LEU A 294 -30.71 -1.02 -5.94
CA LEU A 294 -30.98 -2.33 -5.30
C LEU A 294 -32.08 -2.32 -4.22
N PRO A 295 -32.12 -1.38 -3.25
CA PRO A 295 -33.16 -1.40 -2.22
C PRO A 295 -34.57 -0.98 -2.71
N ASN A 296 -34.67 -0.16 -3.76
CA ASN A 296 -35.92 0.52 -4.14
C ASN A 296 -36.45 0.15 -5.53
N ASP A 297 -35.57 -0.14 -6.47
CA ASP A 297 -35.84 -0.44 -7.88
C ASP A 297 -35.00 -1.65 -8.36
N LEU A 298 -35.37 -2.84 -7.88
CA LEU A 298 -34.72 -4.09 -8.29
C LEU A 298 -34.85 -4.35 -9.79
N ALA A 299 -35.92 -3.85 -10.42
CA ALA A 299 -36.17 -4.05 -11.84
C ALA A 299 -35.19 -3.24 -12.70
N GLY A 300 -34.99 -1.96 -12.37
CA GLY A 300 -33.96 -1.13 -13.00
C GLY A 300 -32.55 -1.65 -12.71
N ALA A 301 -32.29 -2.09 -11.48
CA ALA A 301 -30.99 -2.71 -11.14
C ALA A 301 -30.71 -3.97 -11.97
N TYR A 302 -31.74 -4.79 -12.25
CA TYR A 302 -31.62 -5.96 -13.15
C TYR A 302 -31.45 -5.57 -14.61
N ALA A 303 -32.19 -4.57 -15.11
CA ALA A 303 -32.01 -4.08 -16.47
C ALA A 303 -30.56 -3.60 -16.73
N GLU A 304 -29.89 -3.10 -15.69
CA GLU A 304 -28.48 -2.71 -15.71
C GLU A 304 -27.47 -3.87 -15.61
N THR A 305 -27.92 -5.11 -15.38
CA THR A 305 -27.05 -6.30 -15.51
C THR A 305 -27.11 -6.89 -16.93
N VAL A 306 -28.15 -6.55 -17.70
CA VAL A 306 -28.32 -7.05 -19.07
C VAL A 306 -27.55 -6.19 -20.07
N ASP A 307 -27.26 -6.79 -21.23
CA ASP A 307 -26.60 -6.11 -22.33
C ASP A 307 -27.33 -4.82 -22.73
N PRO A 308 -26.60 -3.71 -22.96
CA PRO A 308 -27.22 -2.41 -23.25
C PRO A 308 -28.18 -2.42 -24.45
N GLY A 309 -27.92 -3.25 -25.47
CA GLY A 309 -28.80 -3.39 -26.64
C GLY A 309 -30.16 -4.03 -26.33
N GLU A 310 -30.21 -4.92 -25.33
CA GLU A 310 -31.44 -5.59 -24.91
C GLU A 310 -32.16 -4.82 -23.79
N ARG A 311 -31.45 -3.89 -23.13
CA ARG A 311 -31.96 -3.11 -22.00
C ARG A 311 -33.23 -2.35 -22.34
N ALA A 312 -33.32 -1.69 -23.50
CA ALA A 312 -34.50 -0.92 -23.88
C ALA A 312 -35.75 -1.80 -24.03
N GLU A 313 -35.61 -3.00 -24.59
CA GLU A 313 -36.73 -3.95 -24.73
C GLU A 313 -37.15 -4.48 -23.36
N LEU A 314 -36.20 -4.80 -22.49
CA LEU A 314 -36.46 -5.20 -21.12
C LEU A 314 -37.10 -4.08 -20.31
N GLU A 315 -36.60 -2.86 -20.39
CA GLU A 315 -37.18 -1.69 -19.73
C GLU A 315 -38.59 -1.40 -20.22
N LEU A 316 -38.91 -1.68 -21.49
CA LEU A 316 -40.29 -1.56 -21.99
C LEU A 316 -41.18 -2.67 -21.44
N LYS A 317 -40.73 -3.93 -21.46
CA LYS A 317 -41.43 -5.09 -20.86
C LYS A 317 -41.63 -4.93 -19.36
N ILE A 318 -40.65 -4.33 -18.69
CA ILE A 318 -40.65 -4.02 -17.27
C ILE A 318 -41.57 -2.82 -17.05
N SER A 319 -41.34 -1.66 -17.66
CA SER A 319 -42.12 -0.43 -17.38
C SER A 319 -43.61 -0.54 -17.68
N LEU A 320 -44.03 -1.37 -18.65
CA LEU A 320 -45.43 -1.68 -18.87
C LEU A 320 -46.02 -2.19 -17.55
N PRO A 321 -46.95 -1.44 -16.92
CA PRO A 321 -47.69 -1.96 -15.80
C PRO A 321 -48.36 -3.26 -16.26
N PRO A 322 -48.81 -4.11 -15.35
CA PRO A 322 -49.78 -5.13 -15.69
C PRO A 322 -51.12 -4.43 -16.00
N LEU A 323 -51.15 -3.57 -17.03
CA LEU A 323 -52.33 -2.91 -17.59
C LEU A 323 -53.36 -3.98 -17.94
N GLY A 324 -52.90 -5.16 -18.41
CA GLY A 324 -53.76 -6.33 -18.55
C GLY A 324 -54.45 -6.77 -17.25
N ALA A 325 -53.78 -6.72 -16.09
CA ALA A 325 -54.40 -7.07 -14.81
C ALA A 325 -55.33 -5.97 -14.28
N ILE A 326 -55.02 -4.70 -14.56
CA ILE A 326 -55.88 -3.57 -14.20
C ILE A 326 -57.16 -3.57 -15.08
N LEU A 327 -57.02 -3.88 -16.37
CA LEU A 327 -58.13 -3.91 -17.33
C LEU A 327 -58.96 -5.20 -17.24
N ALA A 328 -58.39 -6.31 -16.78
CA ALA A 328 -59.11 -7.57 -16.58
C ALA A 328 -59.81 -7.67 -15.21
N ALA A 329 -59.63 -6.69 -14.33
CA ALA A 329 -60.34 -6.65 -13.05
C ALA A 329 -61.82 -6.29 -13.31
N PRO A 330 -62.79 -7.13 -12.88
CA PRO A 330 -64.20 -6.81 -13.04
C PRO A 330 -64.54 -5.53 -12.25
N PRO A 331 -65.45 -4.67 -12.76
CA PRO A 331 -65.95 -3.53 -12.01
C PRO A 331 -66.76 -4.07 -10.82
N ALA A 332 -66.14 -4.17 -9.65
CA ALA A 332 -66.83 -4.53 -8.43
C ALA A 332 -67.43 -3.27 -7.81
N ASP A 333 -68.74 -3.32 -7.54
CA ASP A 333 -69.49 -2.26 -6.88
C ASP A 333 -68.98 -2.06 -5.45
N GLY A 334 -68.08 -1.09 -5.28
CA GLY A 334 -67.64 -0.63 -3.98
C GLY A 334 -66.20 -1.00 -3.63
N VAL A 335 -65.43 0.07 -3.40
CA VAL A 335 -64.11 0.13 -2.75
C VAL A 335 -62.91 -0.08 -3.68
N LEU A 336 -62.17 1.03 -3.88
CA LEU A 336 -60.83 1.16 -4.49
C LEU A 336 -59.72 0.25 -3.88
N SER A 337 -60.06 -0.67 -2.97
CA SER A 337 -59.11 -1.57 -2.30
C SER A 337 -58.65 -2.72 -3.21
N TRP A 338 -59.52 -3.21 -4.09
CA TRP A 338 -59.20 -4.36 -4.96
C TRP A 338 -58.19 -4.04 -6.07
N PRO A 339 -58.28 -2.90 -6.80
CA PRO A 339 -57.26 -2.51 -7.77
C PRO A 339 -55.88 -2.33 -7.13
N MET A 340 -55.83 -1.80 -5.90
CA MET A 340 -54.59 -1.65 -5.15
C MET A 340 -54.02 -2.99 -4.70
N ALA A 341 -54.87 -3.93 -4.27
CA ALA A 341 -54.46 -5.29 -3.92
C ALA A 341 -53.95 -6.06 -5.15
N ALA A 342 -54.63 -5.95 -6.29
CA ALA A 342 -54.21 -6.55 -7.56
C ALA A 342 -52.88 -5.95 -8.06
N CYS A 343 -52.72 -4.63 -8.00
CA CYS A 343 -51.45 -3.97 -8.29
C CYS A 343 -50.32 -4.44 -7.37
N ARG A 344 -50.57 -4.57 -6.06
CA ARG A 344 -49.56 -5.10 -5.11
C ARG A 344 -49.19 -6.55 -5.42
N LEU A 345 -50.18 -7.40 -5.68
CA LEU A 345 -49.95 -8.81 -6.05
C LEU A 345 -49.12 -8.91 -7.33
N ALA A 346 -49.45 -8.12 -8.35
CA ALA A 346 -48.73 -8.13 -9.61
C ALA A 346 -47.31 -7.55 -9.50
N LEU A 347 -47.11 -6.50 -8.67
CA LEU A 347 -45.78 -6.00 -8.32
C LEU A 347 -44.96 -7.06 -7.56
N ASP A 348 -45.58 -7.81 -6.64
CA ASP A 348 -44.91 -8.89 -5.91
C ASP A 348 -44.57 -10.07 -6.82
N GLN A 349 -45.48 -10.50 -7.71
CA GLN A 349 -45.20 -11.52 -8.72
C GLN A 349 -44.07 -11.10 -9.66
N ARG A 350 -44.06 -9.85 -10.11
CA ARG A 350 -43.00 -9.32 -10.96
C ARG A 350 -41.66 -9.25 -10.23
N ARG A 351 -41.66 -8.87 -8.95
CA ARG A 351 -40.47 -8.96 -8.10
C ARG A 351 -39.96 -10.39 -8.07
N LEU A 352 -40.84 -11.39 -7.83
CA LEU A 352 -40.49 -12.83 -7.87
C LEU A 352 -39.91 -13.27 -9.22
N HIS A 353 -40.45 -12.78 -10.33
CA HIS A 353 -39.91 -13.09 -11.65
C HIS A 353 -38.51 -12.50 -11.86
N ILE A 354 -38.30 -11.22 -11.55
CA ILE A 354 -36.99 -10.55 -11.67
C ILE A 354 -35.95 -11.22 -10.76
N ARG A 355 -36.36 -11.67 -9.57
CA ARG A 355 -35.51 -12.44 -8.66
C ARG A 355 -35.01 -13.74 -9.29
N GLU A 356 -35.91 -14.50 -9.91
CA GLU A 356 -35.53 -15.75 -10.55
C GLU A 356 -34.60 -15.49 -11.75
N LEU A 357 -34.80 -14.39 -12.48
CA LEU A 357 -33.88 -13.98 -13.54
C LEU A 357 -32.50 -13.59 -13.03
N LEU A 358 -32.42 -12.79 -11.94
CA LEU A 358 -31.16 -12.46 -11.28
C LEU A 358 -30.43 -13.72 -10.80
N ARG A 359 -31.16 -14.67 -10.19
CA ARG A 359 -30.59 -15.94 -9.73
C ARG A 359 -30.03 -16.76 -10.88
N ARG A 360 -30.71 -16.78 -12.03
CA ARG A 360 -30.26 -17.49 -13.25
C ARG A 360 -29.13 -16.77 -13.98
N SER A 361 -28.97 -15.47 -13.78
CA SER A 361 -27.92 -14.69 -14.47
C SER A 361 -26.50 -15.04 -14.02
N HIS A 362 -26.34 -15.86 -12.97
CA HIS A 362 -25.05 -16.20 -12.36
C HIS A 362 -24.24 -14.95 -11.98
N LEU A 363 -24.90 -13.80 -11.71
CA LEU A 363 -24.22 -12.54 -11.40
C LEU A 363 -23.31 -12.67 -10.16
N VAL A 364 -23.83 -13.33 -9.12
CA VAL A 364 -23.17 -13.48 -7.83
C VAL A 364 -22.36 -14.78 -7.83
N HIS A 365 -21.05 -14.65 -7.65
CA HIS A 365 -20.13 -15.77 -7.50
C HIS A 365 -19.66 -15.85 -6.05
N THR A 366 -19.56 -17.07 -5.53
CA THR A 366 -19.32 -17.31 -4.09
C THR A 366 -18.19 -18.31 -3.84
N ASP A 367 -17.50 -18.72 -4.90
CA ASP A 367 -16.48 -19.76 -4.87
C ASP A 367 -15.27 -19.35 -4.02
N GLU A 368 -14.95 -18.05 -4.01
CA GLU A 368 -13.83 -17.46 -3.28
C GLU A 368 -14.27 -16.83 -1.93
N LEU A 369 -15.50 -17.05 -1.48
CA LEU A 369 -16.00 -16.43 -0.26
C LEU A 369 -15.36 -17.05 0.98
N HIS A 370 -14.37 -16.35 1.54
CA HIS A 370 -13.81 -16.68 2.84
C HIS A 370 -14.65 -16.10 3.97
N ALA A 371 -14.93 -16.92 4.99
CA ALA A 371 -15.65 -16.48 6.18
C ALA A 371 -14.98 -17.10 7.43
N PRO A 372 -14.97 -16.38 8.57
CA PRO A 372 -14.42 -16.89 9.82
C PRO A 372 -15.27 -18.04 10.41
N SER A 373 -16.54 -18.13 10.03
CA SER A 373 -17.45 -19.19 10.46
C SER A 373 -18.51 -19.49 9.40
N ASP A 374 -19.02 -20.71 9.38
CA ASP A 374 -20.13 -21.12 8.50
C ASP A 374 -21.38 -20.27 8.71
N GLN A 375 -21.62 -19.82 9.96
CA GLN A 375 -22.71 -18.90 10.28
C GLN A 375 -22.51 -17.53 9.62
N SER A 376 -21.29 -16.97 9.66
CA SER A 376 -20.99 -15.69 8.99
C SER A 376 -21.15 -15.82 7.48
N ARG A 377 -20.71 -16.95 6.91
CA ARG A 377 -20.92 -17.29 5.50
C ARG A 377 -22.40 -17.35 5.14
N ALA A 378 -23.20 -18.10 5.90
CA ALA A 378 -24.63 -18.25 5.66
C ALA A 378 -25.39 -16.92 5.79
N VAL A 379 -25.02 -16.07 6.76
CA VAL A 379 -25.62 -14.73 6.92
C VAL A 379 -25.24 -13.80 5.78
N ALA A 380 -23.98 -13.82 5.33
CA ALA A 380 -23.52 -13.05 4.18
C ALA A 380 -24.25 -13.47 2.90
N LEU A 381 -24.34 -14.77 2.63
CA LEU A 381 -25.08 -15.31 1.49
C LEU A 381 -26.55 -14.96 1.55
N ALA A 382 -27.21 -15.14 2.70
CA ALA A 382 -28.61 -14.75 2.88
C ALA A 382 -28.83 -13.24 2.74
N GLY A 383 -27.85 -12.42 3.13
CA GLY A 383 -27.88 -10.97 2.95
C GLY A 383 -27.79 -10.58 1.48
N VAL A 384 -26.86 -11.19 0.75
CA VAL A 384 -26.68 -10.98 -0.70
C VAL A 384 -27.92 -11.47 -1.45
N GLU A 385 -28.40 -12.68 -1.16
CA GLU A 385 -29.66 -13.19 -1.72
C GLU A 385 -30.80 -12.22 -1.44
N SER A 386 -30.98 -11.77 -0.20
CA SER A 386 -32.00 -10.78 0.20
C SER A 386 -31.90 -9.46 -0.58
N ALA A 387 -30.69 -8.97 -0.86
CA ALA A 387 -30.46 -7.78 -1.67
C ALA A 387 -30.90 -7.96 -3.13
N PHE A 388 -30.79 -9.18 -3.65
CA PHE A 388 -31.31 -9.56 -4.97
C PHE A 388 -32.74 -10.14 -4.90
N GLY A 389 -33.44 -9.92 -3.77
CA GLY A 389 -34.82 -10.28 -3.55
C GLY A 389 -35.06 -11.73 -3.10
N GLY A 390 -34.16 -12.33 -2.34
CA GLY A 390 -34.40 -13.59 -1.64
C GLY A 390 -35.63 -13.56 -0.70
N PRO A 391 -36.03 -14.71 -0.15
CA PRO A 391 -37.16 -14.82 0.78
C PRO A 391 -37.04 -13.87 1.99
N LYS A 392 -38.18 -13.37 2.47
CA LYS A 392 -38.26 -12.40 3.57
C LYS A 392 -37.69 -13.02 4.86
N GLY A 393 -36.72 -12.34 5.50
CA GLY A 393 -36.13 -12.76 6.78
C GLY A 393 -34.61 -12.58 6.87
N GLY A 394 -33.93 -12.37 5.75
CA GLY A 394 -32.48 -12.13 5.69
C GLY A 394 -32.07 -10.69 6.05
N ALA A 395 -30.76 -10.47 6.16
CA ALA A 395 -30.19 -9.15 6.35
C ALA A 395 -30.52 -8.24 5.14
N ALA A 396 -30.79 -6.96 5.38
CA ALA A 396 -31.10 -5.98 4.33
C ALA A 396 -29.83 -5.26 3.88
N LEU A 397 -29.59 -5.14 2.58
CA LEU A 397 -28.49 -4.31 2.08
C LEU A 397 -28.74 -2.84 2.42
N MET A 398 -27.82 -2.25 3.17
CA MET A 398 -27.87 -0.86 3.60
C MET A 398 -27.19 0.06 2.60
N SER A 399 -25.99 -0.31 2.18
CA SER A 399 -25.15 0.50 1.31
C SER A 399 -24.05 -0.34 0.69
N VAL A 400 -23.61 0.06 -0.49
CA VAL A 400 -22.37 -0.41 -1.11
C VAL A 400 -21.35 0.71 -0.98
N LYS A 401 -20.19 0.43 -0.37
CA LYS A 401 -19.10 1.39 -0.19
C LYS A 401 -17.89 0.96 -0.99
N PHE A 402 -17.27 1.87 -1.72
CA PHE A 402 -15.98 1.60 -2.35
C PHE A 402 -14.90 1.58 -1.28
N LYS A 403 -13.99 0.60 -1.33
CA LYS A 403 -12.83 0.61 -0.44
C LYS A 403 -11.99 1.87 -0.72
N GLU A 404 -11.62 2.61 0.33
CA GLU A 404 -10.85 3.85 0.17
C GLU A 404 -9.48 3.58 -0.49
N GLY A 405 -9.20 4.31 -1.57
CA GLY A 405 -7.99 4.18 -2.38
C GLY A 405 -8.32 3.66 -3.78
N LYS A 406 -8.66 4.56 -4.72
CA LYS A 406 -8.94 4.34 -6.16
C LYS A 406 -9.20 2.86 -6.54
N SER A 407 -10.21 2.18 -5.99
CA SER A 407 -10.31 0.72 -5.76
C SER A 407 -10.47 -0.19 -6.99
N ILE A 408 -9.67 0.01 -8.02
CA ILE A 408 -9.80 -0.68 -9.29
C ILE A 408 -8.69 -1.70 -9.39
N ARG A 409 -8.99 -2.99 -9.26
CA ARG A 409 -7.97 -4.04 -9.26
C ARG A 409 -7.40 -4.32 -10.62
N HIS A 410 -8.25 -4.36 -11.63
CA HIS A 410 -7.90 -4.86 -12.94
C HIS A 410 -8.80 -4.21 -13.97
N TRP A 411 -8.23 -3.94 -15.13
CA TRP A 411 -9.02 -3.69 -16.31
C TRP A 411 -8.54 -4.64 -17.40
N GLU A 412 -9.48 -5.17 -18.15
CA GLU A 412 -9.19 -6.07 -19.25
C GLU A 412 -10.13 -5.81 -20.41
N TYR A 413 -9.67 -6.18 -21.60
CA TYR A 413 -10.47 -6.12 -22.80
C TYR A 413 -10.88 -7.54 -23.19
N VAL A 414 -12.17 -7.86 -23.00
CA VAL A 414 -12.72 -9.19 -23.30
C VAL A 414 -13.87 -9.02 -24.26
N ASN A 415 -13.84 -9.71 -25.41
CA ASN A 415 -14.91 -9.68 -26.42
C ASN A 415 -15.30 -8.26 -26.86
N ASN A 416 -14.31 -7.40 -27.12
CA ASN A 416 -14.52 -6.00 -27.47
C ASN A 416 -15.23 -5.17 -26.39
N ARG A 417 -15.08 -5.54 -25.12
CA ARG A 417 -15.63 -4.82 -23.98
C ARG A 417 -14.55 -4.56 -22.96
N LEU A 418 -14.57 -3.34 -22.42
CA LEU A 418 -13.74 -2.97 -21.30
C LEU A 418 -14.43 -3.47 -20.03
N ARG A 419 -13.73 -4.29 -19.26
CA ARG A 419 -14.12 -4.67 -17.91
C ARG A 419 -13.30 -3.89 -16.92
N ILE A 420 -13.96 -3.34 -15.91
CA ILE A 420 -13.34 -2.63 -14.79
C ILE A 420 -13.89 -3.24 -13.51
N SER A 421 -12.99 -3.82 -12.72
CA SER A 421 -13.34 -4.43 -11.44
C SER A 421 -13.13 -3.44 -10.29
N HIS A 422 -14.17 -3.25 -9.48
CA HIS A 422 -14.20 -2.35 -8.33
C HIS A 422 -14.26 -3.14 -7.03
N ASP A 423 -13.34 -2.91 -6.11
CA ASP A 423 -13.45 -3.45 -4.76
C ASP A 423 -14.47 -2.64 -3.96
N VAL A 424 -15.53 -3.33 -3.55
CA VAL A 424 -16.65 -2.78 -2.80
C VAL A 424 -16.85 -3.54 -1.49
N GLN A 425 -17.47 -2.87 -0.54
CA GLN A 425 -17.93 -3.43 0.72
C GLN A 425 -19.45 -3.27 0.77
N LEU A 426 -20.13 -4.41 0.73
CA LEU A 426 -21.57 -4.53 0.90
C LEU A 426 -21.87 -4.52 2.40
N LEU A 427 -22.64 -3.56 2.89
CA LEU A 427 -23.04 -3.50 4.30
C LEU A 427 -24.47 -4.01 4.44
N PHE A 428 -24.66 -5.12 5.16
CA PHE A 428 -25.97 -5.70 5.42
C PHE A 428 -26.41 -5.44 6.86
N ALA A 429 -27.68 -5.07 7.08
CA ALA A 429 -28.27 -4.92 8.41
C ALA A 429 -29.20 -6.10 8.74
N LYS A 430 -28.98 -6.78 9.85
CA LYS A 430 -29.93 -7.75 10.42
C LYS A 430 -30.52 -7.21 11.73
N PRO A 431 -31.78 -7.52 12.07
CA PRO A 431 -32.29 -7.28 13.41
C PRO A 431 -31.45 -8.05 14.44
N GLY A 432 -30.80 -7.32 15.35
CA GLY A 432 -30.08 -7.89 16.49
C GLY A 432 -30.97 -8.01 17.74
N PRO A 433 -30.41 -8.55 18.85
CA PRO A 433 -31.10 -8.60 20.13
C PRO A 433 -31.51 -7.18 20.57
N LYS A 434 -32.73 -7.05 21.10
CA LYS A 434 -33.36 -5.77 21.49
C LYS A 434 -33.63 -4.82 20.32
N GLY A 435 -33.79 -5.34 19.10
CA GLY A 435 -34.19 -4.56 17.92
C GLY A 435 -33.11 -3.64 17.37
N ARG A 436 -31.86 -3.74 17.82
CA ARG A 436 -30.76 -2.93 17.29
C ARG A 436 -30.25 -3.56 15.99
N PRO A 437 -30.14 -2.82 14.88
CA PRO A 437 -29.58 -3.37 13.65
C PRO A 437 -28.11 -3.70 13.88
N MET A 438 -27.73 -4.93 13.52
CA MET A 438 -26.36 -5.40 13.45
C MET A 438 -25.90 -5.29 12.01
N LEU A 439 -24.79 -4.57 11.77
CA LEU A 439 -24.22 -4.42 10.42
C LEU A 439 -23.14 -5.48 10.17
N TYR A 440 -23.20 -6.10 8.99
CA TYR A 440 -22.27 -7.12 8.52
C TYR A 440 -21.61 -6.63 7.22
N PRO A 441 -20.31 -6.35 7.24
CA PRO A 441 -19.58 -6.07 6.02
C PRO A 441 -19.27 -7.37 5.26
N VAL A 442 -19.56 -7.36 3.97
CA VAL A 442 -19.12 -8.38 3.02
C VAL A 442 -18.29 -7.66 1.97
N GLU A 443 -17.04 -8.05 1.83
CA GLU A 443 -16.16 -7.56 0.79
C GLU A 443 -16.44 -8.32 -0.51
N ALA A 444 -16.53 -7.57 -1.59
CA ALA A 444 -16.80 -8.10 -2.90
C ALA A 444 -16.02 -7.32 -3.97
N THR A 445 -15.77 -7.98 -5.09
CA THR A 445 -15.26 -7.35 -6.30
C THR A 445 -16.40 -7.30 -7.31
N LEU A 446 -16.79 -6.08 -7.70
CA LEU A 446 -17.86 -5.84 -8.65
C LEU A 446 -17.24 -5.47 -10.00
N THR A 447 -17.50 -6.27 -11.03
CA THR A 447 -17.00 -6.03 -12.37
C THR A 447 -18.07 -5.36 -13.23
N ALA A 448 -17.80 -4.13 -13.61
CA ALA A 448 -18.58 -3.38 -14.58
C ALA A 448 -17.99 -3.57 -15.97
N GLU A 449 -18.85 -3.82 -16.95
CA GLU A 449 -18.47 -4.08 -18.33
C GLU A 449 -19.10 -3.04 -19.24
N SER A 450 -18.31 -2.53 -20.19
CA SER A 450 -18.79 -1.60 -21.20
C SER A 450 -19.66 -2.30 -22.25
N ASP A 451 -20.39 -1.51 -23.01
CA ASP A 451 -20.96 -1.90 -24.29
C ASP A 451 -19.87 -2.37 -25.29
N PRO A 452 -20.22 -3.22 -26.26
CA PRO A 452 -19.27 -3.64 -27.28
C PRO A 452 -19.04 -2.46 -28.24
N GLY A 453 -17.79 -2.18 -28.58
CA GLY A 453 -17.45 -1.06 -29.43
C GLY A 453 -16.27 -1.40 -30.35
N PRO A 454 -16.30 -0.95 -31.61
CA PRO A 454 -15.23 -1.23 -32.55
C PRO A 454 -13.95 -0.49 -32.15
N GLY A 455 -12.84 -1.22 -32.15
CA GLY A 455 -11.51 -0.63 -32.12
C GLY A 455 -10.91 -0.36 -30.73
N PRO A 456 -9.72 0.27 -30.70
CA PRO A 456 -8.99 0.60 -29.48
C PRO A 456 -9.73 1.66 -28.66
N LEU A 457 -9.56 1.61 -27.33
CA LEU A 457 -10.17 2.50 -26.33
C LEU A 457 -10.09 3.99 -26.69
N GLU A 458 -9.00 4.40 -27.33
CA GLU A 458 -8.72 5.78 -27.73
C GLU A 458 -9.74 6.34 -28.75
N SER A 459 -10.33 5.47 -29.57
CA SER A 459 -11.26 5.85 -30.64
C SER A 459 -12.72 5.90 -30.20
N ARG A 460 -13.05 5.45 -28.98
CA ARG A 460 -14.45 5.41 -28.52
C ARG A 460 -14.96 6.82 -28.18
N ARG A 461 -16.11 7.16 -28.75
CA ARG A 461 -16.85 8.40 -28.48
C ARG A 461 -17.41 8.42 -27.06
N ALA A 462 -17.77 9.63 -26.60
CA ALA A 462 -18.48 9.84 -25.34
C ALA A 462 -19.84 9.12 -25.34
N GLY A 463 -20.20 8.48 -24.23
CA GLY A 463 -21.48 7.78 -24.06
C GLY A 463 -21.39 6.26 -23.92
N ILE A 464 -20.32 5.75 -23.29
CA ILE A 464 -20.21 4.31 -23.00
C ILE A 464 -21.31 3.90 -22.02
N LEU A 465 -22.10 2.91 -22.42
CA LEU A 465 -23.08 2.30 -21.55
C LEU A 465 -22.42 1.19 -20.75
N TRP A 466 -22.68 1.17 -19.46
CA TRP A 466 -22.15 0.18 -18.54
C TRP A 466 -23.22 -0.85 -18.17
N ARG A 467 -22.78 -2.05 -17.86
CA ARG A 467 -23.57 -3.06 -17.16
C ARG A 467 -22.78 -3.66 -16.00
N VAL A 468 -23.47 -4.18 -14.99
CA VAL A 468 -22.82 -5.03 -13.99
C VAL A 468 -22.77 -6.45 -14.52
N ALA A 469 -21.57 -6.92 -14.82
CA ALA A 469 -21.37 -8.24 -15.41
C ALA A 469 -21.14 -9.33 -14.35
N ARG A 470 -20.51 -8.98 -13.22
CA ARG A 470 -20.10 -9.96 -12.20
C ARG A 470 -19.99 -9.32 -10.81
N LEU A 471 -20.34 -10.08 -9.79
CA LEU A 471 -20.14 -9.74 -8.38
C LEU A 471 -19.51 -10.94 -7.67
N ASP A 472 -18.22 -10.86 -7.38
CA ASP A 472 -17.46 -11.90 -6.68
C ASP A 472 -17.39 -11.58 -5.19
N LEU A 473 -17.92 -12.45 -4.33
CA LEU A 473 -17.82 -12.27 -2.89
C LEU A 473 -16.50 -12.84 -2.39
N THR A 474 -15.67 -12.01 -1.75
CA THR A 474 -14.30 -12.41 -1.35
C THR A 474 -14.18 -12.67 0.14
N TYR A 475 -14.85 -11.88 0.99
CA TYR A 475 -14.74 -12.03 2.44
C TYR A 475 -16.02 -11.62 3.17
N ALA A 476 -16.46 -12.44 4.11
CA ALA A 476 -17.54 -12.10 5.05
C ALA A 476 -16.98 -11.80 6.44
N GLY A 477 -17.27 -10.60 6.97
CA GLY A 477 -16.89 -10.22 8.33
C GLY A 477 -17.57 -11.07 9.41
N GLU A 478 -16.93 -11.17 10.58
CA GLU A 478 -17.41 -11.97 11.70
C GLU A 478 -18.70 -11.39 12.31
N MET A 479 -19.68 -12.25 12.60
CA MET A 479 -21.00 -11.83 13.08
C MET A 479 -20.94 -11.08 14.42
N ASP A 480 -20.01 -11.43 15.30
CA ASP A 480 -19.86 -10.84 16.64
C ASP A 480 -19.16 -9.48 16.64
N SER A 481 -18.52 -9.13 15.51
CA SER A 481 -17.99 -7.78 15.26
C SER A 481 -19.06 -6.79 14.79
N ALA A 482 -20.33 -7.22 14.76
CA ALA A 482 -21.44 -6.43 14.27
C ALA A 482 -21.51 -5.04 14.94
N ILE A 483 -21.56 -4.03 14.07
CA ILE A 483 -21.65 -2.64 14.45
C ILE A 483 -22.99 -2.42 15.16
N VAL A 484 -22.98 -2.31 16.48
CA VAL A 484 -24.13 -1.76 17.19
C VAL A 484 -24.02 -0.25 17.08
N LEU A 485 -24.85 0.38 16.25
CA LEU A 485 -24.96 1.84 16.17
C LEU A 485 -25.33 2.40 17.56
N ARG A 486 -24.33 2.76 18.37
CA ARG A 486 -24.54 3.45 19.65
C ARG A 486 -24.49 4.95 19.39
N GLY A 487 -25.60 5.64 19.63
CA GLY A 487 -25.65 7.11 19.69
C GLY A 487 -26.10 7.84 18.43
N LYS A 488 -26.06 7.20 17.24
CA LYS A 488 -26.71 7.72 16.03
C LYS A 488 -28.06 7.05 15.85
N LYS A 489 -29.15 7.83 15.82
CA LYS A 489 -30.47 7.31 15.41
C LYS A 489 -30.31 6.67 14.03
N PRO A 490 -30.81 5.45 13.80
CA PRO A 490 -30.81 4.85 12.47
C PRO A 490 -31.51 5.79 11.48
N PRO A 491 -31.15 5.77 10.18
CA PRO A 491 -31.80 6.59 9.17
C PRO A 491 -33.33 6.45 9.29
N PRO A 492 -34.10 7.56 9.28
CA PRO A 492 -35.55 7.48 9.30
C PRO A 492 -36.02 6.62 8.11
N GLY A 493 -36.81 5.58 8.39
CA GLY A 493 -37.25 4.57 7.42
C GLY A 493 -36.62 3.19 7.59
N LEU A 494 -35.43 3.09 8.19
CA LEU A 494 -34.80 1.78 8.41
C LEU A 494 -35.59 0.92 9.40
N MET A 495 -36.03 1.54 10.50
CA MET A 495 -36.86 0.86 11.50
C MET A 495 -38.23 0.52 10.92
N GLN A 496 -38.83 1.36 10.07
CA GLN A 496 -40.08 1.04 9.38
C GLN A 496 -39.96 -0.17 8.43
N GLN A 497 -38.81 -0.34 7.75
CA GLN A 497 -38.56 -1.55 6.96
C GLN A 497 -38.49 -2.83 7.81
N PHE A 498 -38.05 -2.72 9.08
CA PHE A 498 -38.03 -3.84 10.02
C PHE A 498 -39.37 -4.04 10.74
N GLU A 499 -40.03 -2.98 11.17
CA GLU A 499 -41.31 -2.98 11.90
C GLU A 499 -42.45 -3.42 10.98
N GLY A 500 -42.55 -2.88 9.76
CA GLY A 500 -43.50 -3.36 8.75
C GLY A 500 -43.23 -4.80 8.27
N ARG A 501 -42.09 -5.40 8.64
CA ARG A 501 -41.74 -6.81 8.38
C ARG A 501 -42.04 -7.73 9.56
N ALA A 502 -42.09 -7.24 10.79
CA ALA A 502 -42.29 -8.08 11.99
C ALA A 502 -43.77 -8.34 12.30
N GLU A 503 -44.67 -7.43 11.91
CA GLU A 503 -46.12 -7.54 12.22
C GLU A 503 -46.87 -8.66 11.46
N GLY A 504 -46.22 -9.36 10.51
CA GLY A 504 -46.83 -10.43 9.72
C GLY A 504 -46.50 -11.87 10.16
N GLN A 505 -45.66 -12.05 11.17
CA GLN A 505 -45.24 -13.36 11.67
C GLN A 505 -45.33 -13.40 13.20
N THR A 506 -46.54 -13.36 13.74
CA THR A 506 -46.77 -13.90 15.09
C THR A 506 -46.67 -15.42 14.95
N PRO A 507 -45.69 -16.10 15.56
CA PRO A 507 -45.69 -17.56 15.59
C PRO A 507 -46.99 -18.01 16.25
N ALA A 508 -47.76 -18.85 15.56
CA ALA A 508 -48.97 -19.44 16.12
C ALA A 508 -48.63 -20.04 17.49
N GLU A 509 -49.33 -19.58 18.52
CA GLU A 509 -49.19 -20.04 19.89
C GLU A 509 -49.38 -21.58 19.89
N PRO A 510 -48.41 -22.37 20.40
CA PRO A 510 -48.56 -23.82 20.42
C PRO A 510 -49.78 -24.18 21.28
N PRO A 511 -50.67 -25.07 20.81
CA PRO A 511 -51.87 -25.42 21.55
C PRO A 511 -51.49 -25.95 22.93
N GLY A 512 -52.12 -25.36 23.95
CA GLY A 512 -51.77 -25.52 25.36
C GLY A 512 -51.63 -26.98 25.79
N ARG A 513 -50.51 -27.29 26.45
CA ARG A 513 -50.34 -28.52 27.21
C ARG A 513 -51.38 -28.56 28.35
N PRO A 514 -52.15 -29.63 28.51
CA PRO A 514 -53.00 -29.80 29.67
C PRO A 514 -52.14 -29.87 30.94
N LYS A 515 -52.54 -29.12 31.96
CA LYS A 515 -51.95 -29.19 33.30
C LYS A 515 -52.40 -30.49 33.96
N GLU A 516 -51.47 -31.41 34.18
CA GLU A 516 -51.69 -32.53 35.10
C GLU A 516 -51.65 -32.03 36.55
N ARG A 517 -52.60 -32.54 37.34
CA ARG A 517 -52.77 -32.31 38.78
C ARG A 517 -51.97 -33.31 39.59
#